data_AF-A0A848RES7-F1
#
_entry.id   AF-A0A848RES7-F1
#
_cell.length_a   1.000
_cell.length_b   1.000
_cell.length_c   1.000
_cell.angle_alpha   90.00
_cell.angle_beta   90.00
_cell.angle_gamma   90.00
#
_symmetry.space_group_name_H-M   'P 1'
#
loop_
_entity.id
_entity.type
_entity.pdbx_description
1 polymer ?
#
loop_
_entity_poly.entity_id
_entity_poly.type
_entity_poly.pdbx_seq_one_letter_code
_entity_poly.pdbx_strand_id
1 'polypeptide(L)'
;MERKSSSVLIGFAVASLFLYKFLVKGGVNMLDLYVGLVSRQRRTCNPENKKVRQVPSIWREAVLEDLKALGLDADGMPIEIEG
;
A
#
# COMPACT_ATOMS: atom_id res chain seq x y z
N MET A 1 -18.82 -9.13 -45.90
CA MET A 1 -18.31 -10.07 -44.88
C MET A 1 -17.26 -9.32 -44.07
N GLU A 2 -17.64 -8.60 -43.01
CA GLU A 2 -16.67 -7.74 -42.28
C GLU A 2 -17.22 -7.36 -40.88
N ARG A 3 -17.30 -8.34 -39.97
CA ARG A 3 -17.62 -8.11 -38.54
C ARG A 3 -16.54 -8.64 -37.59
N LYS A 4 -15.38 -9.01 -38.13
CA LYS A 4 -14.30 -9.68 -37.39
C LYS A 4 -13.21 -8.72 -36.90
N SER A 5 -13.13 -7.52 -37.48
CA SER A 5 -12.07 -6.54 -37.18
C SER A 5 -12.34 -5.73 -35.90
N SER A 6 -13.60 -5.36 -35.65
CA SER A 6 -13.99 -4.50 -34.52
C SER A 6 -13.82 -5.16 -33.16
N SER A 7 -14.00 -6.48 -33.04
CA SER A 7 -13.86 -7.18 -31.76
C SER A 7 -12.42 -7.26 -31.27
N VAL A 8 -11.45 -7.33 -32.18
CA VAL A 8 -10.02 -7.33 -31.86
C VAL A 8 -9.57 -5.96 -31.34
N LEU A 9 -10.05 -4.88 -31.98
CA LEU A 9 -9.77 -3.50 -31.56
C LEU A 9 -10.41 -3.17 -30.21
N ILE A 10 -11.63 -3.65 -29.95
CA ILE A 10 -12.29 -3.51 -28.64
C ILE A 10 -11.52 -4.30 -27.57
N GLY A 11 -11.09 -5.53 -27.87
CA GLY A 11 -10.26 -6.33 -26.96
C GLY A 11 -8.95 -5.63 -26.60
N PHE A 12 -8.27 -5.03 -27.58
CA PHE A 12 -7.05 -4.25 -27.35
C PHE A 12 -7.30 -2.99 -26.52
N ALA A 13 -8.42 -2.29 -26.74
CA ALA A 13 -8.78 -1.12 -25.96
C ALA A 13 -9.11 -1.46 -24.51
N VAL A 14 -9.84 -2.56 -24.27
CA VAL A 14 -10.15 -3.04 -22.91
C VAL A 14 -8.88 -3.54 -22.20
N ALA A 15 -8.01 -4.29 -22.89
CA ALA A 15 -6.73 -4.73 -22.34
C ALA A 15 -5.80 -3.55 -22.04
N SER A 16 -5.73 -2.54 -22.92
CA SER A 16 -4.96 -1.32 -22.69
C SER A 16 -5.51 -0.50 -21.52
N LEU A 17 -6.84 -0.38 -21.37
CA LEU A 17 -7.45 0.31 -20.25
C LEU A 17 -7.15 -0.41 -18.92
N PHE A 18 -7.19 -1.73 -18.93
CA PHE A 18 -6.86 -2.56 -17.78
C PHE A 18 -5.38 -2.43 -17.38
N LEU A 19 -4.48 -2.50 -18.37
CA LEU A 19 -3.04 -2.26 -18.17
C LEU A 19 -2.76 -0.85 -17.69
N TYR A 20 -3.44 0.17 -18.21
CA TYR A 20 -3.30 1.56 -17.78
C TYR A 20 -3.70 1.74 -16.32
N LYS A 21 -4.84 1.17 -15.88
CA LYS A 21 -5.25 1.21 -14.47
C LYS A 21 -4.26 0.48 -13.55
N PHE A 22 -3.61 -0.57 -14.04
CA PHE A 22 -2.59 -1.31 -13.29
C PHE A 22 -1.26 -0.57 -13.22
N LEU A 23 -0.82 0.06 -14.33
CA LEU A 23 0.46 0.78 -14.44
C LEU A 23 0.42 2.19 -13.81
N VAL A 24 -0.73 2.88 -13.86
CA VAL A 24 -0.90 4.24 -13.31
C VAL A 24 -1.12 4.23 -11.79
N LYS A 25 -1.34 3.07 -11.20
CA LYS A 25 -1.25 2.88 -9.74
C LYS A 25 0.22 2.84 -9.24
N GLY A 26 1.13 3.43 -10.01
CA GLY A 26 2.57 3.50 -9.78
C GLY A 26 2.98 4.88 -9.28
N GLY A 27 2.53 5.22 -8.08
CA GLY A 27 2.99 6.38 -7.33
C GLY A 27 2.96 6.04 -5.84
N VAL A 28 3.52 4.89 -5.47
CA VAL A 28 3.60 4.49 -4.06
C VAL A 28 4.53 5.48 -3.37
N ASN A 29 3.94 6.39 -2.62
CA ASN A 29 4.68 7.23 -1.71
C ASN A 29 5.50 6.30 -0.79
N MET A 30 6.77 6.61 -0.56
CA MET A 30 7.62 5.80 0.33
C MET A 30 6.99 5.67 1.72
N LEU A 31 6.21 6.67 2.13
CA LEU A 31 5.41 6.68 3.34
C LEU A 31 4.37 5.56 3.36
N ASP A 32 3.47 5.50 2.36
CA ASP A 32 2.45 4.46 2.21
C ASP A 32 3.06 3.06 2.17
N LEU A 33 4.23 2.93 1.53
CA LEU A 33 4.96 1.66 1.51
C LEU A 33 5.35 1.23 2.93
N TYR A 34 5.86 2.15 3.75
CA TYR A 34 6.23 1.84 5.13
C TYR A 34 5.01 1.60 6.02
N VAL A 35 3.93 2.37 5.88
CA VAL A 35 2.66 2.12 6.58
C VAL A 35 2.14 0.71 6.29
N GLY A 36 2.13 0.31 5.02
CA GLY A 36 1.72 -1.04 4.61
C GLY A 36 2.66 -2.15 5.12
N LEU A 37 3.96 -1.89 5.19
CA LEU A 37 4.94 -2.83 5.76
C LEU A 37 4.77 -3.01 7.27
N VAL A 38 4.43 -1.93 8.00
CA VAL A 38 4.16 -1.99 9.44
C VAL A 38 2.83 -2.70 9.71
N SER A 39 1.77 -2.37 8.97
CA SER A 39 0.48 -3.08 9.06
C SER A 39 0.60 -4.59 8.80
N ARG A 40 1.52 -5.02 7.93
CA ARG A 40 1.84 -6.44 7.69
C ARG A 40 2.85 -7.04 8.65
N GLN A 41 3.23 -6.31 9.71
CA GLN A 41 4.21 -6.74 10.72
C GLN A 41 5.56 -7.15 10.12
N ARG A 42 5.95 -6.58 8.97
CA ARG A 42 7.26 -6.81 8.35
C ARG A 42 8.30 -5.81 8.85
N ARG A 43 7.82 -4.66 9.32
CA ARG A 43 8.59 -3.64 10.02
C ARG A 43 7.82 -3.14 11.23
N THR A 44 8.53 -2.46 12.13
CA THR A 44 7.94 -1.81 13.31
C THR A 44 8.46 -0.38 13.43
N CYS A 45 7.62 0.51 13.95
CA CYS A 45 8.03 1.82 14.44
C CYS A 45 8.45 1.76 15.91
N ASN A 46 8.18 0.65 16.61
CA ASN A 46 8.52 0.43 18.00
C ASN A 46 10.02 0.06 18.18
N PRO A 47 10.81 0.87 18.89
CA PRO A 47 12.23 0.58 19.10
C PRO A 47 12.48 -0.66 19.97
N GLU A 48 11.50 -1.07 20.78
CA GLU A 48 11.62 -2.19 21.71
C GLU A 48 11.38 -3.54 21.03
N ASN A 49 10.66 -3.55 19.91
CA ASN A 49 10.39 -4.75 19.17
C ASN A 49 11.60 -5.15 18.30
N LYS A 50 12.41 -6.09 18.82
CA LYS A 50 13.57 -6.65 18.12
C LYS A 50 13.23 -7.81 17.16
N LYS A 51 11.96 -8.20 17.04
CA LYS A 51 11.56 -9.32 16.17
C LYS A 51 11.56 -8.93 14.69
N VAL A 52 11.30 -7.67 14.39
CA VAL A 52 11.15 -7.15 13.02
C VAL A 52 12.00 -5.91 12.81
N ARG A 53 12.37 -5.64 11.56
CA ARG A 53 13.27 -4.53 11.23
C ARG A 53 12.58 -3.19 11.44
N GLN A 54 13.26 -2.24 12.09
CA GLN A 54 12.68 -0.91 12.32
C GLN A 54 12.54 -0.10 11.03
N VAL A 55 11.51 0.75 11.00
CA VAL A 55 11.38 1.82 10.00
C VAL A 55 12.52 2.84 10.20
N PRO A 56 13.13 3.35 9.10
CA PRO A 56 14.16 4.37 9.20
C PRO A 56 13.65 5.62 9.94
N SER A 57 14.50 6.27 10.72
CA SER A 57 14.13 7.42 11.56
C SER A 57 13.46 8.55 10.78
N ILE A 58 13.93 8.82 9.56
CA ILE A 58 13.40 9.87 8.66
C ILE A 58 11.89 9.71 8.41
N TRP A 59 11.40 8.47 8.36
CA TRP A 59 10.01 8.16 8.03
C TRP A 59 9.19 7.74 9.24
N ARG A 60 9.82 7.54 10.40
CA ARG A 60 9.17 6.91 11.56
C ARG A 60 8.05 7.77 12.12
N GLU A 61 8.25 9.08 12.21
CA GLU A 61 7.25 10.03 12.73
C GLU A 61 6.03 10.10 11.83
N ALA A 62 6.25 10.31 10.53
CA ALA A 62 5.17 10.40 9.55
C ALA A 62 4.41 9.07 9.40
N VAL A 63 5.09 7.92 9.43
CA VAL A 63 4.44 6.60 9.40
C VAL A 63 3.60 6.36 10.66
N LEU A 64 4.06 6.85 11.82
CA LEU A 64 3.33 6.69 13.08
C LEU A 64 2.07 7.57 13.13
N GLU A 65 2.10 8.75 12.52
CA GLU A 65 0.93 9.61 12.35
C GLU A 65 -0.13 8.95 11.46
N ASP A 66 0.28 8.41 10.31
CA ASP A 66 -0.62 7.69 9.41
C ASP A 66 -1.20 6.41 10.03
N LEU A 67 -0.37 5.64 10.75
CA LEU A 67 -0.83 4.45 11.47
C LEU A 67 -1.88 4.81 12.52
N LYS A 68 -1.68 5.90 13.28
CA LYS A 68 -2.68 6.39 14.24
C LYS A 68 -3.98 6.81 13.54
N ALA A 69 -3.89 7.47 12.39
CA ALA A 69 -5.07 7.83 11.60
C ALA A 69 -5.84 6.59 11.10
N LEU A 70 -5.14 5.47 10.88
CA LEU A 70 -5.72 4.17 10.53
C LEU A 70 -6.22 3.37 11.74
N GLY A 71 -6.02 3.85 12.97
CA GLY A 71 -6.35 3.11 14.19
C GLY A 71 -5.41 1.94 14.47
N LEU A 72 -4.16 2.03 14.01
CA LEU A 72 -3.11 1.04 14.20
C LEU A 72 -2.02 1.58 15.15
N ASP A 73 -1.43 0.68 15.93
CA ASP A 73 -0.31 0.97 16.83
C ASP A 73 1.04 1.00 16.08
N ALA A 74 2.13 1.25 16.82
CA ALA A 74 3.48 1.31 16.27
C ALA A 74 4.01 -0.03 15.73
N ASP A 75 3.35 -1.14 16.05
CA ASP A 75 3.64 -2.49 15.59
C ASP A 75 2.68 -2.96 14.47
N GLY A 76 1.73 -2.10 14.06
CA GLY A 76 0.74 -2.37 13.03
C GLY A 76 -0.45 -3.20 13.51
N MET A 77 -0.66 -3.33 14.81
CA MET A 77 -1.83 -3.97 15.41
C MET A 77 -2.96 -2.94 15.61
N PRO A 78 -4.23 -3.33 15.52
CA PRO A 78 -5.34 -2.43 15.85
C PRO A 78 -5.19 -1.94 17.28
N ILE A 79 -5.36 -0.63 17.48
CA ILE A 79 -5.40 -0.05 18.81
C ILE A 79 -6.72 -0.54 19.43
N GLU A 80 -6.65 -1.43 20.41
CA GLU A 80 -7.83 -1.81 21.19
C GLU A 80 -8.30 -0.57 21.96
N ILE A 81 -9.30 0.09 21.41
CA ILE A 81 -10.09 1.07 22.14
C ILE A 81 -11.02 0.22 23.02
N GLU A 82 -10.55 -0.18 24.20
CA GLU A 82 -11.45 -0.69 25.24
C GLU A 82 -12.49 0.41 25.49
N GLY A 83 -13.74 0.11 25.10
CA GLY A 83 -14.93 0.90 25.44
C GLY A 83 -15.52 0.48 26.76
#